data_AF-A1HQS6-F1
#
_entry.id   AF-A1HQS6-F1
#
_cell.length_a   1.000
_cell.length_b   1.000
_cell.length_c   1.000
_cell.angle_alpha   90.00
_cell.angle_beta   90.00
_cell.angle_gamma   90.00
#
_symmetry.space_group_name_H-M   'P 1'
#
loop_
_entity.id
_entity.type
_entity.pdbx_description
1 polymer ?
#
loop_
_entity_poly.entity_id
_entity_poly.type
_entity_poly.pdbx_seq_one_letter_code
_entity_poly.pdbx_strand_id
1 'polypeptide(L)'
;MAQPGRKRSYSVFFSGFAIGVLTVFIVLYFTAPQLLLPPQPKPHAPVKAPYEYYVILDEATGATIMYVSVVTVNPGDELITEDNKRYVVIRVEENRAYARYVEDVNVRTKREPAP
;
A
#
# COMPACT_ATOMS: atom_id res chain seq x y z
N MET A 1 20.51 12.58 78.25
CA MET A 1 21.43 13.28 77.32
C MET A 1 21.25 12.66 75.93
N ALA A 2 20.64 13.37 74.98
CA ALA A 2 20.34 12.86 73.64
C ALA A 2 21.14 13.64 72.59
N GLN A 3 21.95 12.95 71.78
CA GLN A 3 22.73 13.55 70.68
C GLN A 3 21.86 13.73 69.42
N PRO A 4 21.65 14.95 68.89
CA PRO A 4 20.96 15.18 67.62
C PRO A 4 21.99 15.31 66.48
N GLY A 5 22.79 14.27 66.23
CA GLY A 5 23.89 14.35 65.24
C GLY A 5 23.70 13.50 63.97
N ARG A 6 22.90 12.44 64.02
CA ARG A 6 22.93 11.38 62.99
C ARG A 6 22.02 11.63 61.78
N LYS A 7 20.98 12.47 61.91
CA LYS A 7 19.99 12.71 60.84
C LYS A 7 20.48 13.64 59.72
N ARG A 8 21.42 14.55 60.00
CA ARG A 8 21.94 15.52 59.02
C ARG A 8 22.81 14.86 57.94
N SER A 9 23.61 13.85 58.30
CA SER A 9 24.52 13.21 57.34
C SER A 9 23.76 12.38 56.29
N TYR A 10 22.79 11.55 56.71
CA TYR A 10 21.95 10.79 55.77
C TYR A 10 21.14 11.68 54.83
N SER A 11 20.67 12.84 55.30
CA SER A 11 19.92 13.78 54.46
C SER A 11 20.74 14.34 53.30
N VAL A 12 22.05 14.55 53.47
CA VAL A 12 22.95 15.08 52.42
C VAL A 12 23.27 14.01 51.38
N PHE A 13 23.45 12.76 51.80
CA PHE A 13 23.64 11.64 50.87
C PHE A 13 22.37 11.35 50.06
N PHE A 14 21.20 11.37 50.71
CA PHE A 14 19.92 11.19 50.01
C PHE A 14 19.62 12.35 49.05
N SER A 15 19.94 13.60 49.41
CA SER A 15 19.77 14.73 48.50
C SER A 15 20.70 14.64 47.29
N GLY A 16 21.95 14.23 47.47
CA GLY A 16 22.89 14.04 46.37
C GLY A 16 22.44 12.93 45.41
N PHE A 17 21.97 11.81 45.95
CA PHE A 17 21.43 10.71 45.15
C PHE A 17 20.16 11.14 44.38
N ALA A 18 19.24 11.85 45.03
CA ALA A 18 18.03 12.36 44.38
C ALA A 18 18.34 13.34 43.25
N ILE A 19 19.31 14.24 43.45
CA ILE A 19 19.79 15.15 42.39
C ILE A 19 20.42 14.35 41.24
N GLY A 20 21.24 13.34 41.54
CA GLY A 20 21.82 12.47 40.52
C GLY A 20 20.77 11.77 39.65
N VAL A 21 19.76 11.16 40.28
CA VAL A 21 18.65 10.50 39.58
C VAL A 21 17.86 11.50 38.74
N LEU A 22 17.55 12.68 39.28
CA LEU A 22 16.84 13.73 38.56
C LEU A 22 17.63 14.19 37.32
N THR A 23 18.95 14.36 37.46
CA THR A 23 19.82 14.79 36.37
C THR A 23 19.85 13.77 35.24
N VAL A 24 19.95 12.47 35.57
CA VAL A 24 19.88 11.38 34.59
C VAL A 24 18.53 11.38 33.88
N PHE A 25 17.42 11.54 34.61
CA PHE A 25 16.08 11.61 34.02
C PHE A 25 15.92 12.78 33.04
N ILE A 26 16.44 13.96 33.39
CA ILE A 26 16.41 15.13 32.50
C ILE A 26 17.20 14.84 31.22
N VAL A 27 18.42 14.32 31.32
CA VAL A 27 19.24 13.99 30.14
C VAL A 27 18.54 12.95 29.26
N LEU A 28 17.94 11.91 29.86
CA LEU A 28 17.20 10.89 29.13
C LEU A 28 15.96 11.46 28.43
N TYR A 29 15.20 12.34 29.10
CA TYR A 29 14.02 12.97 28.52
C TYR A 29 14.34 13.79 27.26
N PHE A 30 15.46 14.52 27.27
CA PHE A 30 15.88 15.33 26.12
C PHE A 30 16.61 14.53 25.02
N THR A 31 17.31 13.44 25.35
CA THR A 31 18.10 12.66 24.37
C THR A 31 17.36 11.44 23.81
N ALA A 32 16.39 10.88 24.53
CA ALA A 32 15.58 9.73 24.09
C ALA A 32 14.96 9.91 22.68
N PRO A 33 14.35 11.04 22.31
CA PRO A 33 13.74 11.17 20.97
C PRO A 33 14.77 11.10 19.83
N GLN A 34 16.05 11.38 20.10
CA GLN A 34 17.13 11.28 19.09
C GLN A 34 17.70 9.86 18.96
N LEU A 35 17.47 9.00 19.96
CA LEU A 35 17.90 7.60 19.97
C LEU A 35 16.90 6.65 19.30
N LEU A 36 15.67 7.14 19.04
CA LEU A 36 14.66 6.40 18.31
C LEU A 36 15.00 6.44 16.81
N LEU A 37 15.17 5.26 16.21
CA LEU A 37 15.30 5.16 14.76
C LEU A 37 14.07 5.79 14.08
N PRO A 38 14.26 6.58 13.02
CA PRO A 38 13.13 7.12 12.27
C PRO A 38 12.26 5.97 11.76
N PRO A 39 10.93 6.17 11.68
CA PRO A 39 10.05 5.19 11.06
C PRO A 39 10.56 4.88 9.66
N GLN A 40 10.82 3.60 9.37
CA GLN A 40 11.20 3.19 8.03
C GLN A 40 10.08 3.61 7.06
N PRO A 41 10.39 4.31 5.96
CA PRO A 41 9.38 4.60 4.95
C PRO A 41 8.82 3.28 4.44
N LYS A 42 7.50 3.17 4.37
CA LYS A 42 6.85 2.00 3.76
C LYS A 42 7.44 1.80 2.36
N PRO A 43 7.66 0.54 1.92
CA PRO A 43 8.05 0.27 0.55
C PRO A 43 7.14 1.06 -0.38
N HIS A 44 7.74 1.92 -1.21
CA HIS A 44 6.96 2.64 -2.22
C HIS A 44 6.40 1.58 -3.16
N ALA A 45 5.09 1.37 -3.12
CA ALA A 45 4.43 0.66 -4.20
C ALA A 45 4.73 1.45 -5.47
N PRO A 46 5.17 0.79 -6.57
CA PRO A 46 5.39 1.50 -7.82
C PRO A 46 4.08 2.21 -8.19
N VAL A 47 4.15 3.54 -8.30
CA VAL A 47 3.05 4.35 -8.82
C VAL A 47 2.87 3.87 -10.26
N LYS A 48 1.84 3.06 -10.51
CA LYS A 48 1.47 2.67 -11.87
C LYS A 48 1.13 3.95 -12.61
N ALA A 49 1.98 4.34 -13.56
CA ALA A 49 1.67 5.47 -14.44
C ALA A 49 0.34 5.16 -15.14
N PRO A 50 -0.66 6.06 -15.12
CA PRO A 50 -1.85 5.87 -15.93
C PRO A 50 -1.43 5.94 -17.39
N TYR A 51 -1.45 4.80 -18.07
CA TYR A 51 -1.27 4.78 -19.52
C TYR A 51 -2.42 5.50 -20.20
N GLU A 52 -2.14 6.22 -21.29
CA GLU A 52 -3.17 6.89 -22.09
C GLU A 52 -4.16 5.87 -22.69
N TYR A 53 -3.69 4.67 -23.00
CA TYR A 53 -4.51 3.54 -23.39
C TYR A 53 -3.85 2.20 -23.03
N TYR A 54 -4.69 1.19 -22.84
CA TYR A 54 -4.33 -0.22 -22.76
C TYR A 54 -4.62 -0.90 -24.10
N VAL A 55 -3.72 -1.79 -24.50
CA VAL A 55 -3.89 -2.70 -25.64
C VAL A 55 -4.36 -4.04 -25.09
N ILE A 56 -5.59 -4.44 -25.43
CA ILE A 56 -6.10 -5.77 -25.11
C ILE A 56 -5.64 -6.73 -26.20
N LEU A 57 -4.94 -7.78 -25.83
CA LEU A 57 -4.38 -8.82 -26.70
C LEU A 57 -5.02 -10.16 -26.39
N ASP A 58 -5.29 -10.95 -27.42
CA ASP A 58 -5.62 -12.37 -27.26
C ASP A 58 -4.39 -13.13 -26.74
N GLU A 59 -4.53 -13.86 -25.64
CA GLU A 59 -3.43 -14.61 -25.01
C GLU A 59 -2.84 -15.68 -25.95
N ALA A 60 -3.68 -16.37 -26.73
CA ALA A 60 -3.27 -17.52 -27.54
C ALA A 60 -2.60 -17.09 -28.84
N THR A 61 -3.11 -16.02 -29.47
CA THR A 61 -2.64 -15.58 -30.79
C THR A 61 -1.74 -14.34 -30.74
N GLY A 62 -1.79 -13.57 -29.65
CA GLY A 62 -1.18 -12.25 -29.57
C GLY A 62 -1.86 -11.18 -30.42
N ALA A 63 -3.03 -11.50 -31.01
CA ALA A 63 -3.77 -10.56 -31.84
C ALA A 63 -4.39 -9.45 -30.99
N THR A 64 -4.39 -8.21 -31.48
CA THR A 64 -5.06 -7.10 -30.82
C THR A 64 -6.57 -7.27 -30.91
N ILE A 65 -7.22 -7.28 -29.75
CA ILE A 65 -8.68 -7.33 -29.63
C ILE A 65 -9.25 -5.91 -29.68
N MET A 66 -8.75 -5.00 -28.83
CA MET A 66 -9.23 -3.62 -28.74
C MET A 66 -8.26 -2.70 -27.98
N TYR A 67 -8.53 -1.40 -28.02
CA TYR A 67 -7.85 -0.36 -27.25
C TYR A 67 -8.80 0.25 -26.21
N VAL A 68 -8.34 0.44 -24.98
CA VAL A 68 -9.14 0.98 -23.86
C VAL A 68 -8.41 2.14 -23.20
N SER A 69 -8.96 3.35 -23.27
CA SER A 69 -8.32 4.58 -22.75
C SER A 69 -8.95 5.17 -21.49
N VAL A 70 -10.21 4.82 -21.19
CA VAL A 70 -10.97 5.50 -20.13
C VAL A 70 -10.76 4.88 -18.75
N VAL A 71 -10.46 3.58 -18.70
CA VAL A 71 -10.41 2.81 -17.46
C VAL A 71 -9.11 2.03 -17.36
N THR A 72 -8.63 1.90 -16.12
CA THR A 72 -7.52 0.99 -15.81
C THR A 72 -8.00 -0.45 -15.99
N VAL A 73 -7.29 -1.22 -16.81
CA VAL A 73 -7.57 -2.63 -17.04
C VAL A 73 -6.87 -3.47 -15.98
N ASN A 74 -7.61 -4.38 -15.34
CA ASN A 74 -7.13 -5.27 -14.30
C ASN A 74 -7.33 -6.74 -14.66
N PRO A 75 -6.51 -7.66 -14.13
CA PRO A 75 -6.80 -9.09 -14.19
C PRO A 75 -8.17 -9.40 -13.56
N GLY A 76 -8.95 -10.23 -14.25
CA GLY A 76 -10.34 -10.56 -13.90
C GLY A 76 -11.37 -9.70 -14.62
N ASP A 77 -10.99 -8.60 -15.25
CA ASP A 77 -11.92 -7.78 -16.04
C ASP A 77 -12.43 -8.59 -17.24
N GLU A 78 -13.73 -8.44 -17.52
CA GLU A 78 -14.39 -9.09 -18.64
C GLU A 78 -14.65 -8.10 -19.77
N LEU A 79 -14.47 -8.55 -21.00
CA LEU A 79 -14.77 -7.78 -22.20
C LEU A 79 -15.55 -8.63 -23.20
N ILE A 80 -16.49 -7.98 -23.87
CA ILE A 80 -17.28 -8.56 -24.95
C ILE A 80 -16.92 -7.80 -26.22
N THR A 81 -16.57 -8.52 -27.27
CA THR A 81 -16.23 -7.96 -28.58
C THR A 81 -17.47 -7.80 -29.46
N GLU A 82 -17.33 -7.05 -30.55
CA GLU A 82 -18.39 -6.88 -31.56
C GLU A 82 -18.83 -8.21 -32.18
N ASP A 83 -17.91 -9.17 -32.29
CA ASP A 83 -18.17 -10.52 -32.79
C ASP A 83 -18.88 -11.43 -31.76
N ASN A 84 -19.48 -10.87 -30.72
CA ASN A 84 -20.19 -11.64 -29.70
C ASN A 84 -19.28 -12.65 -28.98
N LYS A 85 -18.01 -12.30 -28.75
CA LYS A 85 -17.07 -13.16 -28.01
C LYS A 85 -16.73 -12.54 -26.67
N ARG A 86 -16.76 -13.35 -25.62
CA ARG A 86 -16.39 -12.96 -24.26
C ARG A 86 -14.96 -13.38 -23.96
N TYR A 87 -14.19 -12.45 -23.43
CA TYR A 87 -12.82 -12.67 -22.97
C TYR A 87 -12.66 -12.19 -21.53
N VAL A 88 -11.71 -12.80 -20.82
CA VAL A 88 -11.32 -12.41 -19.45
C VAL A 88 -9.85 -12.05 -19.43
N VAL A 89 -9.51 -10.88 -18.89
CA VAL A 89 -8.12 -10.45 -18.71
C VAL A 89 -7.44 -11.34 -17.68
N ILE A 90 -6.38 -12.04 -18.06
CA ILE A 90 -5.65 -12.96 -17.17
C ILE A 90 -4.40 -12.33 -16.56
N ARG A 91 -3.79 -11.36 -17.25
CA ARG A 91 -2.59 -10.63 -16.79
C ARG A 91 -2.47 -9.30 -17.50
N VAL A 92 -1.79 -8.36 -16.85
CA VAL A 92 -1.48 -7.04 -17.39
C VAL A 92 0.00 -6.79 -17.21
N GLU A 93 0.69 -6.52 -18.31
CA GLU A 93 2.10 -6.15 -18.37
C GLU A 93 2.20 -4.77 -19.00
N GLU A 94 2.60 -3.79 -18.19
CA GLU A 94 2.62 -2.38 -18.60
C GLU A 94 1.24 -1.95 -19.14
N ASN A 95 1.19 -1.48 -20.39
CA ASN A 95 -0.04 -1.08 -21.07
C ASN A 95 -0.68 -2.22 -21.89
N ARG A 96 -0.21 -3.46 -21.74
CA ARG A 96 -0.70 -4.63 -22.48
C ARG A 96 -1.48 -5.53 -21.55
N ALA A 97 -2.76 -5.71 -21.82
CA ALA A 97 -3.60 -6.65 -21.11
C ALA A 97 -3.81 -7.89 -21.98
N TYR A 98 -3.50 -9.06 -21.44
CA TYR A 98 -3.69 -10.33 -22.14
C TYR A 98 -5.00 -10.96 -21.67
N ALA A 99 -5.88 -11.23 -22.62
CA ALA A 99 -7.20 -11.75 -22.36
C ALA A 99 -7.37 -13.13 -22.99
N ARG A 100 -8.02 -14.02 -22.25
CA ARG A 100 -8.33 -15.39 -22.67
C ARG A 100 -9.77 -15.46 -23.13
N TYR A 101 -10.00 -16.07 -24.28
CA TYR A 101 -11.34 -16.39 -24.75
C TYR A 101 -12.06 -17.31 -23.77
N VAL A 102 -13.32 -17.00 -23.48
CA VAL A 102 -14.18 -17.81 -22.61
C VAL A 102 -15.25 -18.51 -23.42
N GLU A 103 -16.08 -17.75 -24.13
CA GLU A 103 -17.25 -18.27 -24.85
C GLU A 103 -17.81 -17.26 -25.85
N ASP A 104 -18.67 -17.75 -26.75
CA ASP A 104 -19.53 -16.92 -27.59
C ASP A 104 -20.79 -16.54 -26.79
N VAL A 105 -21.15 -15.26 -26.82
CA VAL A 105 -22.27 -14.67 -26.07
C VAL A 105 -23.32 -14.10 -27.01
N ASN A 106 -24.59 -14.44 -26.81
CA ASN A 106 -25.67 -13.86 -27.60
C ASN A 106 -26.10 -12.50 -27.03
N VAL A 107 -25.46 -11.43 -27.50
CA VAL A 107 -25.83 -10.07 -27.10
C VAL A 107 -27.00 -9.59 -27.96
N ARG A 108 -28.21 -9.69 -27.43
CA ARG A 108 -29.40 -9.12 -28.09
C ARG A 108 -29.38 -7.61 -27.97
N THR A 109 -29.37 -6.92 -29.11
CA THR A 109 -29.58 -5.46 -29.13
C THR A 109 -31.06 -5.19 -28.88
N LYS A 110 -31.40 -4.38 -27.88
CA LYS A 110 -32.79 -4.05 -27.46
C LYS A 110 -33.72 -3.53 -28.59
N ARG A 111 -33.20 -3.28 -29.79
CA ARG A 111 -33.94 -2.81 -30.97
C ARG A 111 -34.61 -3.92 -31.79
N GLU A 112 -34.38 -5.18 -31.45
CA GLU A 112 -35.03 -6.30 -32.12
C GLU A 112 -36.32 -6.69 -31.38
N PRO A 113 -37.50 -6.64 -32.01
CA PRO A 113 -38.73 -7.11 -31.38
C PRO A 113 -38.61 -8.61 -31.10
N ALA A 114 -38.99 -9.03 -29.90
CA ALA A 114 -39.00 -10.44 -29.51
C ALA A 114 -39.89 -11.26 -30.48
N PRO A 115 -39.50 -12.52 -30.79
CA PRO A 115 -40.30 -13.40 -31.63
C PRO A 115 -41.66 -13.73 -31.01
#